data_AF-A0A3B1IHF5-F1
#
_entry.id   AF-A0A3B1IHF5-F1
#
_cell.length_a   1.000
_cell.length_b   1.000
_cell.length_c   1.000
_cell.angle_alpha   90.00
_cell.angle_beta   90.00
_cell.angle_gamma   90.00
#
_symmetry.space_group_name_H-M   'P 1'
#
loop_
_entity.id
_entity.type
_entity.pdbx_description
1 polymer ?
#
loop_
_entity_poly.entity_id
_entity_poly.type
_entity_poly.pdbx_seq_one_letter_code
_entity_poly.pdbx_strand_id
1 'polypeptide(L)'
;TDANTADLIVWRVSNRNLFTGKRNTALRAFQFVREKELEGKVAPTWVKKKWENLRQKYKDIKSLSSFGGDSSAAPWKWFAIMDQALSEEIPLTPSILTSPSTAPSTPFTSAVLVSSSAQESPPVKRRREQYWLMALQELERRQEERERREAEREEERERRAAEREDERERRAVEREEEREKQALARERSREQEMTEKQERWERELLAREERREKEYREREERRDKEAAAREDRLFKLLEAFVA
;
A
#
# COMPACT_ATOMS: atom_id res chain seq x y z
N THR A 1 -0.40 11.77 14.83
CA THR A 1 -0.01 12.23 16.17
C THR A 1 0.35 13.71 16.11
N ASP A 2 0.31 14.40 17.25
CA ASP A 2 0.67 15.82 17.34
C ASP A 2 2.15 16.08 17.02
N ALA A 3 3.07 15.21 17.49
CA ALA A 3 4.50 15.30 17.20
C ALA A 3 4.79 15.40 15.68
N ASN A 4 4.16 14.55 14.87
CA ASN A 4 4.31 14.58 13.41
C ASN A 4 3.80 15.89 12.77
N THR A 5 2.90 16.61 13.45
CA THR A 5 2.39 17.92 12.99
C THR A 5 3.35 19.04 13.36
N ALA A 6 3.95 19.01 14.57
CA ALA A 6 5.03 19.92 14.95
C ALA A 6 6.23 19.76 14.00
N ASP A 7 6.68 18.52 13.79
CA ASP A 7 7.79 18.16 12.90
C ASP A 7 7.54 18.60 11.46
N LEU A 8 6.32 18.49 10.95
CA LEU A 8 5.96 18.98 9.62
C LEU A 8 6.12 20.50 9.51
N ILE A 9 5.73 21.26 10.53
CA ILE A 9 5.85 22.72 10.53
C ILE A 9 7.33 23.12 10.61
N VAL A 10 8.09 22.55 11.55
CA VAL A 10 9.53 22.83 11.72
C VAL A 10 10.31 22.46 10.45
N TRP A 11 10.11 21.25 9.92
CA TRP A 11 10.78 20.80 8.69
C TRP A 11 10.43 21.69 7.49
N ARG A 12 9.19 22.20 7.40
CA ARG A 12 8.79 23.16 6.36
C ARG A 12 9.50 24.51 6.48
N VAL A 13 9.74 25.00 7.70
CA VAL A 13 10.52 26.22 7.95
C VAL A 13 11.99 26.00 7.57
N SER A 14 12.62 24.94 8.07
CA SER A 14 14.02 24.60 7.76
C SER A 14 14.27 24.41 6.26
N ASN A 15 13.27 23.93 5.51
CA ASN A 15 13.37 23.67 4.08
C ASN A 15 12.73 24.74 3.18
N ARG A 16 12.43 25.95 3.68
CA ARG A 16 11.78 27.05 2.91
C ARG A 16 12.39 27.29 1.53
N ASN A 17 13.72 27.31 1.42
CA ASN A 17 14.44 27.53 0.15
C ASN A 17 14.11 26.50 -0.94
N LEU A 18 13.63 25.30 -0.55
CA LEU A 18 13.23 24.22 -1.45
C LEU A 18 11.78 24.34 -1.95
N PHE A 19 11.01 25.31 -1.44
CA PHE A 19 9.58 25.53 -1.69
C PHE A 19 9.25 26.79 -2.49
N THR A 20 10.22 27.33 -3.22
CA THR A 20 10.16 28.57 -4.04
C THR A 20 9.30 28.48 -5.32
N GLY A 21 8.21 27.70 -5.30
CA GLY A 21 7.11 27.77 -6.26
C GLY A 21 7.28 27.05 -7.61
N LYS A 22 8.47 26.58 -8.00
CA LYS A 22 8.70 25.94 -9.31
C LYS A 22 8.65 24.40 -9.25
N ARG A 23 7.50 23.84 -9.66
CA ARG A 23 7.17 22.40 -9.93
C ARG A 23 7.46 21.31 -8.87
N ASN A 24 8.36 21.53 -7.91
CA ASN A 24 8.88 20.46 -7.03
C ASN A 24 8.07 20.18 -5.75
N THR A 25 6.99 20.91 -5.47
CA THR A 25 6.24 20.84 -4.20
C THR A 25 5.73 19.44 -3.85
N ALA A 26 5.44 18.60 -4.85
CA ALA A 26 5.03 17.21 -4.65
C ALA A 26 6.21 16.32 -4.23
N LEU A 27 7.32 16.30 -4.98
CA LEU A 27 8.52 15.51 -4.69
C LEU A 27 9.09 15.78 -3.29
N ARG A 28 9.00 17.02 -2.80
CA ARG A 28 9.40 17.39 -1.44
C ARG A 28 8.50 16.77 -0.36
N ALA A 29 7.22 16.54 -0.63
CA ALA A 29 6.35 15.84 0.33
C ALA A 29 6.75 14.36 0.47
N PHE A 30 7.26 13.72 -0.61
CA PHE A 30 7.85 12.38 -0.54
C PHE A 30 9.13 12.38 0.33
N GLN A 31 9.95 13.43 0.25
CA GLN A 31 11.16 13.55 1.06
C GLN A 31 10.85 13.64 2.57
N PHE A 32 9.89 14.46 2.99
CA PHE A 32 9.46 14.48 4.41
C PHE A 32 8.96 13.12 4.90
N VAL A 33 8.16 12.42 4.10
CA VAL A 33 7.62 11.09 4.45
C VAL A 33 8.72 10.05 4.64
N ARG A 34 9.75 10.09 3.79
CA ARG A 34 10.95 9.23 3.92
C ARG A 34 11.82 9.61 5.12
N GLU A 35 12.12 10.89 5.29
CA GLU A 35 13.02 11.42 6.34
C GLU A 35 12.44 11.26 7.75
N LYS A 36 11.10 11.14 7.89
CA LYS A 36 10.40 10.92 9.15
C LYS A 36 9.86 9.49 9.33
N GLU A 37 10.30 8.54 8.51
CA GLU A 37 9.88 7.13 8.58
C GLU A 37 8.34 6.93 8.55
N LEU A 38 7.64 7.83 7.86
CA LEU A 38 6.18 7.81 7.66
C LEU A 38 5.78 7.06 6.38
N GLU A 39 6.76 6.54 5.63
CA GLU A 39 6.58 5.77 4.40
C GLU A 39 5.73 4.52 4.70
N GLY A 40 4.68 4.29 3.90
CA GLY A 40 3.66 3.27 4.16
C GLY A 40 2.57 3.63 5.17
N LYS A 41 2.72 4.69 5.98
CA LYS A 41 1.70 5.12 6.99
C LYS A 41 0.95 6.40 6.62
N VAL A 42 1.59 7.31 5.88
CA VAL A 42 0.96 8.56 5.43
C VAL A 42 1.38 8.84 3.99
N ALA A 43 0.45 8.83 3.04
CA ALA A 43 0.82 9.13 1.66
C ALA A 43 1.28 10.60 1.52
N PRO A 44 2.33 10.91 0.74
CA PRO A 44 2.87 12.26 0.57
C PRO A 44 1.86 13.33 0.11
N THR A 45 0.80 12.92 -0.59
CA THR A 45 -0.34 13.78 -0.93
C THR A 45 -1.07 14.32 0.31
N TRP A 46 -1.23 13.50 1.36
CA TRP A 46 -1.81 13.90 2.64
C TRP A 46 -0.92 14.91 3.38
N VAL A 47 0.41 14.77 3.34
CA VAL A 47 1.33 15.75 3.95
C VAL A 47 1.18 17.12 3.31
N LYS A 48 1.03 17.17 1.97
CA LYS A 48 0.71 18.43 1.26
C LYS A 48 -0.67 18.98 1.67
N LYS A 49 -1.72 18.15 1.65
CA LYS A 49 -3.09 18.54 2.04
C LYS A 49 -3.14 19.05 3.49
N LYS A 50 -2.38 18.44 4.40
CA LYS A 50 -2.25 18.84 5.81
C LYS A 50 -1.56 20.20 5.94
N TRP A 51 -0.47 20.45 5.22
CA TRP A 51 0.21 21.74 5.22
C TRP A 51 -0.69 22.88 4.71
N GLU A 52 -1.43 22.67 3.61
CA GLU A 52 -2.38 23.69 3.11
C GLU A 52 -3.52 23.94 4.11
N ASN A 53 -4.04 22.89 4.78
CA ASN A 53 -5.07 23.02 5.82
C ASN A 53 -4.54 23.80 7.04
N LEU A 54 -3.31 23.51 7.51
CA LEU A 54 -2.64 24.30 8.56
C LEU A 54 -2.48 25.77 8.14
N ARG A 55 -2.04 26.03 6.90
CA ARG A 55 -1.88 27.40 6.37
C ARG A 55 -3.21 28.14 6.25
N GLN A 56 -4.29 27.46 5.86
CA GLN A 56 -5.63 28.04 5.82
C GLN A 56 -6.13 28.36 7.24
N LYS A 57 -6.04 27.42 8.18
CA LYS A 57 -6.42 27.64 9.59
C LYS A 57 -5.66 28.80 10.23
N TYR A 58 -4.37 28.94 9.91
CA TYR A 58 -3.58 30.11 10.31
C TYR A 58 -4.12 31.43 9.72
N LYS A 59 -4.40 31.47 8.41
CA LYS A 59 -4.98 32.65 7.75
C LYS A 59 -6.35 33.03 8.33
N ASP A 60 -7.21 32.04 8.57
CA ASP A 60 -8.56 32.27 9.11
C ASP A 60 -8.48 32.88 10.52
N ILE A 61 -7.60 32.35 11.39
CA ILE A 61 -7.35 32.90 12.72
C ILE A 61 -6.75 34.32 12.63
N LYS A 62 -5.74 34.55 11.78
CA LYS A 62 -5.07 35.85 11.64
C LYS A 62 -5.99 36.92 11.03
N SER A 63 -6.86 36.54 10.09
CA SER A 63 -7.92 37.39 9.55
C SER A 63 -8.93 37.79 10.63
N LEU A 64 -9.35 36.84 11.47
CA LEU A 64 -10.29 37.09 12.55
C LEU A 64 -9.68 37.97 13.66
N SER A 65 -8.41 37.76 14.03
CA SER A 65 -7.65 38.64 14.93
C SER A 65 -7.50 40.07 14.37
N SER A 66 -7.44 40.24 13.05
CA SER A 66 -7.37 41.57 12.44
C SER A 66 -8.68 42.37 12.52
N PHE A 67 -9.81 41.70 12.82
CA PHE A 67 -11.12 42.32 13.01
C PHE A 67 -11.51 42.54 14.47
N GLY A 68 -10.74 42.00 15.42
CA GLY A 68 -10.98 42.14 16.86
C GLY A 68 -9.66 42.22 17.60
N GLY A 69 -9.23 43.44 17.92
CA GLY A 69 -7.93 43.70 18.54
C GLY A 69 -7.76 43.00 19.88
N ASP A 70 -6.98 41.93 19.88
CA ASP A 70 -5.83 41.72 20.76
C ASP A 70 -5.09 40.44 20.28
N SER A 71 -3.87 40.61 19.77
CA SER A 71 -3.12 39.53 19.07
C SER A 71 -2.45 38.51 20.00
N SER A 72 -2.97 38.31 21.21
CA SER A 72 -2.35 37.46 22.24
C SER A 72 -3.28 36.34 22.71
N ALA A 73 -2.75 35.12 22.79
CA ALA A 73 -3.41 33.89 23.22
C ALA A 73 -4.49 33.30 22.29
N ALA A 74 -4.14 33.00 21.03
CA ALA A 74 -4.91 32.05 20.23
C ALA A 74 -4.76 30.61 20.82
N PRO A 75 -5.85 29.90 21.19
CA PRO A 75 -5.80 28.58 21.84
C PRO A 75 -5.41 27.43 20.90
N TRP A 76 -5.08 27.72 19.65
CA TRP A 76 -4.59 26.70 18.71
C TRP A 76 -3.11 26.43 18.99
N LYS A 77 -2.80 25.24 19.51
CA LYS A 77 -1.43 24.80 19.87
C LYS A 77 -0.37 24.94 18.77
N TRP A 78 -0.77 25.01 17.50
CA TRP A 78 0.13 25.25 16.37
C TRP A 78 0.27 26.72 15.97
N PHE A 79 -0.54 27.65 16.52
CA PHE A 79 -0.55 29.06 16.11
C PHE A 79 0.80 29.74 16.30
N ALA A 80 1.43 29.60 17.46
CA ALA A 80 2.74 30.24 17.71
C ALA A 80 3.82 29.75 16.74
N ILE A 81 3.89 28.43 16.50
CA ILE A 81 4.86 27.82 15.59
C ILE A 81 4.53 28.18 14.13
N MET A 82 3.24 28.25 13.76
CA MET A 82 2.80 28.69 12.43
C MET A 82 2.98 30.19 12.19
N ASP A 83 2.84 31.03 13.22
CA ASP A 83 3.09 32.47 13.11
C ASP A 83 4.58 32.74 12.96
N GLN A 84 5.44 32.08 13.74
CA GLN A 84 6.88 32.11 13.49
C GLN A 84 7.23 31.57 12.08
N ALA A 85 6.55 30.51 11.63
CA ALA A 85 6.75 29.93 10.30
C ALA A 85 6.28 30.80 9.12
N LEU A 86 5.42 31.82 9.33
CA LEU A 86 4.80 32.60 8.26
C LEU A 86 4.90 34.13 8.41
N SER A 87 5.15 34.67 9.59
CA SER A 87 5.34 36.12 9.81
C SER A 87 6.66 36.64 9.24
N GLU A 88 7.69 35.80 9.13
CA GLU A 88 8.92 36.10 8.37
C GLU A 88 8.69 36.06 6.84
N GLU A 89 7.54 35.55 6.39
CA GLU A 89 7.16 35.43 4.96
C GLU A 89 6.33 36.63 4.46
N ILE A 90 6.31 37.75 5.20
CA ILE A 90 5.68 39.02 4.79
C ILE A 90 6.76 40.02 4.33
N PRO A 91 7.26 39.94 3.09
CA PRO A 91 7.91 41.08 2.48
C PRO A 91 6.86 42.18 2.27
N LEU A 92 6.97 43.25 3.05
CA LEU A 92 6.29 44.51 2.78
C LEU A 92 6.64 44.95 1.35
N THR A 93 5.69 44.86 0.41
CA THR A 93 5.84 45.38 -0.94
C THR A 93 5.33 46.82 -1.01
N PRO A 94 6.19 47.83 -1.27
CA PRO A 94 5.78 49.22 -1.37
C PRO A 94 5.52 49.65 -2.81
N SER A 95 4.41 50.37 -3.07
CA SER A 95 4.24 51.40 -4.13
C SER A 95 2.80 51.96 -4.06
N ILE A 96 2.58 53.21 -3.63
CA ILE A 96 2.67 54.49 -4.39
C ILE A 96 1.41 54.77 -5.25
N LEU A 97 0.66 55.79 -4.84
CA LEU A 97 -0.05 56.84 -5.62
C LEU A 97 -0.49 57.89 -4.58
N THR A 98 0.31 58.93 -4.27
CA THR A 98 0.44 60.22 -4.98
C THR A 98 -0.84 61.08 -4.93
N SER A 99 -0.83 62.06 -4.02
CA SER A 99 -1.82 63.15 -3.83
C SER A 99 -1.73 64.23 -4.96
N PRO A 100 -2.60 65.28 -5.01
CA PRO A 100 -2.48 66.43 -4.08
C PRO A 100 -3.77 67.25 -3.75
N SER A 101 -3.55 68.28 -2.90
CA SER A 101 -4.31 69.55 -2.76
C SER A 101 -5.54 69.63 -1.83
N THR A 102 -5.86 70.76 -1.16
CA THR A 102 -5.08 71.97 -0.74
C THR A 102 -5.82 72.77 0.36
N ALA A 103 -5.21 72.87 1.56
CA ALA A 103 -5.19 74.02 2.50
C ALA A 103 -6.54 74.62 3.07
N PRO A 104 -6.52 75.69 3.92
CA PRO A 104 -6.01 75.68 5.31
C PRO A 104 -6.86 76.47 6.36
N SER A 105 -6.69 76.19 7.67
CA SER A 105 -6.83 77.15 8.80
C SER A 105 -6.66 76.44 10.17
N THR A 106 -5.50 76.50 10.82
CA THR A 106 -5.15 77.34 12.01
C THR A 106 -5.71 76.89 13.38
N PRO A 107 -4.98 77.15 14.50
CA PRO A 107 -5.08 76.33 15.72
C PRO A 107 -5.78 77.02 16.90
N PHE A 108 -6.26 76.23 17.88
CA PHE A 108 -6.45 76.74 19.24
C PHE A 108 -6.19 75.71 20.35
N THR A 109 -5.60 76.25 21.40
CA THR A 109 -5.00 75.68 22.62
C THR A 109 -5.92 74.92 23.59
N SER A 110 -5.28 74.05 24.40
CA SER A 110 -5.57 73.83 25.84
C SER A 110 -6.87 73.08 26.23
N ALA A 111 -6.96 72.33 27.34
CA ALA A 111 -6.04 72.06 28.45
C ALA A 111 -6.45 70.78 29.23
N VAL A 112 -5.77 70.55 30.37
CA VAL A 112 -6.17 69.77 31.55
C VAL A 112 -5.75 68.29 31.60
N LEU A 113 -4.70 68.07 32.40
CA LEU A 113 -4.42 66.83 33.11
C LEU A 113 -5.53 66.56 34.15
N VAL A 114 -6.08 65.35 34.18
CA VAL A 114 -6.59 64.73 35.43
C VAL A 114 -6.04 63.31 35.51
N SER A 115 -5.32 63.02 36.60
CA SER A 115 -4.83 61.69 36.94
C SER A 115 -5.64 61.14 38.11
N SER A 116 -6.37 60.05 37.89
CA SER A 116 -7.05 59.18 38.87
C SER A 116 -7.88 58.16 38.09
N SER A 117 -8.12 56.93 38.56
CA SER A 117 -7.54 56.15 39.66
C SER A 117 -7.75 54.67 39.32
N ALA A 118 -7.11 53.76 40.03
CA ALA A 118 -7.29 52.33 39.79
C ALA A 118 -8.76 51.90 40.01
N GLN A 119 -9.35 51.20 39.04
CA GLN A 119 -10.53 50.36 39.24
C GLN A 119 -10.38 49.01 38.54
N GLU A 120 -10.62 47.95 39.31
CA GLU A 120 -10.63 46.57 38.83
C GLU A 120 -11.80 46.33 37.86
N SER A 121 -11.58 45.55 36.81
CA SER A 121 -12.60 45.23 35.81
C SER A 121 -13.30 43.88 36.11
N PRO A 122 -14.64 43.75 35.94
CA PRO A 122 -15.39 42.55 36.36
C PRO A 122 -15.20 41.32 35.42
N PRO A 123 -15.66 40.12 35.82
CA PRO A 123 -15.21 38.82 35.27
C PRO A 123 -15.84 38.40 33.93
N VAL A 124 -16.04 39.33 32.99
CA VAL A 124 -16.68 39.06 31.68
C VAL A 124 -15.78 38.22 30.76
N LYS A 125 -14.45 38.33 30.88
CA LYS A 125 -13.48 37.68 29.98
C LYS A 125 -13.58 36.14 29.99
N ARG A 126 -13.68 35.51 31.17
CA ARG A 126 -13.78 34.04 31.33
C ARG A 126 -14.97 33.40 30.62
N ARG A 127 -16.12 34.08 30.57
CA ARG A 127 -17.33 33.53 29.94
C ARG A 127 -17.20 33.51 28.41
N ARG A 128 -16.50 34.48 27.84
CA ARG A 128 -16.27 34.58 26.38
C ARG A 128 -15.30 33.51 25.88
N GLU A 129 -14.28 33.17 26.68
CA GLU A 129 -13.37 32.04 26.41
C GLU A 129 -14.10 30.69 26.37
N GLN A 130 -15.05 30.45 27.27
CA GLN A 130 -15.84 29.21 27.31
C GLN A 130 -16.68 29.02 26.04
N TYR A 131 -17.35 30.07 25.55
CA TYR A 131 -18.05 30.02 24.25
C TYR A 131 -17.08 29.78 23.08
N TRP A 132 -15.86 30.33 23.14
CA TRP A 132 -14.82 30.10 22.14
C TRP A 132 -14.31 28.65 22.10
N LEU A 133 -14.07 28.06 23.28
CA LEU A 133 -13.68 26.66 23.42
C LEU A 133 -14.78 25.71 22.90
N MET A 134 -16.04 25.96 23.26
CA MET A 134 -17.19 25.21 22.74
C MET A 134 -17.32 25.34 21.21
N ALA A 135 -17.10 26.54 20.65
CA ALA A 135 -17.14 26.75 19.20
C ALA A 135 -16.00 26.01 18.47
N LEU A 136 -14.81 25.94 19.06
CA LEU A 136 -13.68 25.17 18.51
C LEU A 136 -13.94 23.66 18.59
N GLN A 137 -14.47 23.16 19.70
CA GLN A 137 -14.81 21.74 19.86
C GLN A 137 -15.92 21.31 18.89
N GLU A 138 -16.94 22.13 18.69
CA GLU A 138 -17.99 21.89 17.70
C GLU A 138 -17.48 21.98 16.25
N LEU A 139 -16.48 22.83 15.98
CA LEU A 139 -15.82 22.89 14.68
C LEU A 139 -14.96 21.64 14.42
N GLU A 140 -14.25 21.15 15.44
CA GLU A 140 -13.46 19.91 15.40
C GLU A 140 -14.38 18.70 15.16
N ARG A 141 -15.45 18.56 15.94
CA ARG A 141 -16.51 17.54 15.73
C ARG A 141 -17.09 17.61 14.31
N ARG A 142 -17.33 18.81 13.77
CA ARG A 142 -17.77 19.01 12.38
C ARG A 142 -16.71 18.77 11.31
N GLN A 143 -15.42 18.70 11.65
CA GLN A 143 -14.37 18.24 10.75
C GLN A 143 -14.25 16.72 10.80
N GLU A 144 -14.22 16.11 11.98
CA GLU A 144 -14.26 14.65 12.15
C GLU A 144 -15.48 14.04 11.44
N GLU A 145 -16.65 14.66 11.52
CA GLU A 145 -17.86 14.21 10.81
C GLU A 145 -17.74 14.29 9.27
N ARG A 146 -16.87 15.17 8.73
CA ARG A 146 -16.56 15.24 7.29
C ARG A 146 -15.49 14.23 6.91
N GLU A 147 -14.43 14.13 7.71
CA GLU A 147 -13.34 13.16 7.50
C GLU A 147 -13.88 11.72 7.57
N ARG A 148 -14.80 11.42 8.50
CA ARG A 148 -15.49 10.12 8.60
C ARG A 148 -16.34 9.80 7.37
N ARG A 149 -17.07 10.79 6.84
CA ARG A 149 -17.84 10.67 5.58
C ARG A 149 -16.96 10.59 4.33
N GLU A 150 -15.76 11.17 4.36
CA GLU A 150 -14.76 11.01 3.28
C GLU A 150 -14.12 9.63 3.34
N ALA A 151 -13.73 9.16 4.52
CA ALA A 151 -13.19 7.82 4.76
C ALA A 151 -14.19 6.71 4.39
N GLU A 152 -15.47 6.83 4.75
CA GLU A 152 -16.52 5.87 4.37
C GLU A 152 -16.68 5.75 2.85
N ARG A 153 -16.61 6.89 2.12
CA ARG A 153 -16.63 6.91 0.65
C ARG A 153 -15.33 6.43 0.00
N GLU A 154 -14.21 6.48 0.72
CA GLU A 154 -12.92 5.97 0.26
C GLU A 154 -12.84 4.46 0.47
N GLU A 155 -13.25 3.97 1.64
CA GLU A 155 -13.40 2.54 1.97
C GLU A 155 -14.37 1.84 1.01
N GLU A 156 -15.49 2.47 0.64
CA GLU A 156 -16.41 1.92 -0.37
C GLU A 156 -15.72 1.76 -1.74
N ARG A 157 -14.89 2.72 -2.15
CA ARG A 157 -14.15 2.66 -3.42
C ARG A 157 -13.04 1.62 -3.38
N GLU A 158 -12.35 1.50 -2.25
CA GLU A 158 -11.32 0.51 -2.00
C GLU A 158 -11.91 -0.90 -1.99
N ARG A 159 -13.03 -1.12 -1.29
CA ARG A 159 -13.77 -2.39 -1.28
C ARG A 159 -14.23 -2.81 -2.69
N ARG A 160 -14.76 -1.86 -3.47
CA ARG A 160 -15.09 -2.06 -4.91
C ARG A 160 -13.85 -2.19 -5.81
N ALA A 161 -12.66 -1.81 -5.37
CA ALA A 161 -11.41 -2.02 -6.10
C ALA A 161 -10.86 -3.43 -5.82
N ALA A 162 -10.79 -3.81 -4.55
CA ALA A 162 -10.43 -5.15 -4.09
C ALA A 162 -11.32 -6.23 -4.73
N GLU A 163 -12.65 -6.07 -4.73
CA GLU A 163 -13.55 -7.04 -5.38
C GLU A 163 -13.24 -7.27 -6.88
N ARG A 164 -12.84 -6.21 -7.59
CA ARG A 164 -12.42 -6.27 -9.00
C ARG A 164 -10.99 -6.81 -9.19
N GLU A 165 -10.17 -6.77 -8.16
CA GLU A 165 -8.83 -7.35 -8.12
C GLU A 165 -8.93 -8.85 -7.82
N ASP A 166 -9.66 -9.24 -6.78
CA ASP A 166 -10.01 -10.63 -6.47
C ASP A 166 -10.64 -11.36 -7.66
N GLU A 167 -11.53 -10.70 -8.43
CA GLU A 167 -12.13 -11.29 -9.63
C GLU A 167 -11.07 -11.54 -10.72
N ARG A 168 -10.11 -10.63 -10.89
CA ARG A 168 -9.00 -10.80 -11.84
C ARG A 168 -8.05 -11.90 -11.41
N GLU A 169 -7.79 -11.99 -10.10
CA GLU A 169 -6.96 -13.04 -9.51
C GLU A 169 -7.62 -14.42 -9.68
N ARG A 170 -8.90 -14.56 -9.33
CA ARG A 170 -9.68 -15.79 -9.59
C ARG A 170 -9.60 -16.24 -11.06
N ARG A 171 -9.81 -15.29 -12.00
CA ARG A 171 -9.66 -15.54 -13.46
C ARG A 171 -8.21 -15.76 -13.91
N ALA A 172 -7.20 -15.41 -13.11
CA ALA A 172 -5.80 -15.70 -13.41
C ALA A 172 -5.46 -17.13 -12.95
N VAL A 173 -5.82 -17.48 -11.72
CA VAL A 173 -5.68 -18.82 -11.14
C VAL A 173 -6.39 -19.87 -11.99
N GLU A 174 -7.63 -19.64 -12.41
CA GLU A 174 -8.38 -20.56 -13.28
C GLU A 174 -7.63 -20.87 -14.59
N ARG A 175 -7.07 -19.85 -15.25
CA ARG A 175 -6.28 -20.00 -16.48
C ARG A 175 -4.91 -20.64 -16.24
N GLU A 176 -4.38 -20.56 -15.02
CA GLU A 176 -3.14 -21.23 -14.63
C GLU A 176 -3.40 -22.71 -14.35
N GLU A 177 -4.45 -23.04 -13.59
CA GLU A 177 -4.93 -24.41 -13.38
C GLU A 177 -5.25 -25.11 -14.71
N GLU A 178 -5.87 -24.44 -15.69
CA GLU A 178 -6.12 -25.03 -17.01
C GLU A 178 -4.81 -25.40 -17.73
N ARG A 179 -3.79 -24.55 -17.63
CA ARG A 179 -2.46 -24.81 -18.23
C ARG A 179 -1.76 -25.95 -17.52
N GLU A 180 -1.83 -26.00 -16.20
CA GLU A 180 -1.28 -27.07 -15.39
C GLU A 180 -1.97 -28.41 -15.69
N LYS A 181 -3.31 -28.45 -15.73
CA LYS A 181 -4.09 -29.63 -16.14
C LYS A 181 -3.69 -30.11 -17.54
N GLN A 182 -3.47 -29.21 -18.50
CA GLN A 182 -2.97 -29.57 -19.83
C GLN A 182 -1.51 -30.07 -19.81
N ALA A 183 -0.64 -29.52 -18.96
CA ALA A 183 0.73 -29.99 -18.80
C ALA A 183 0.76 -31.40 -18.19
N LEU A 184 0.04 -31.62 -17.10
CA LEU A 184 -0.12 -32.92 -16.43
C LEU A 184 -0.75 -33.98 -17.34
N ALA A 185 -1.71 -33.60 -18.19
CA ALA A 185 -2.28 -34.52 -19.18
C ALA A 185 -1.25 -34.95 -20.24
N ARG A 186 -0.39 -34.03 -20.70
CA ARG A 186 0.72 -34.34 -21.61
C ARG A 186 1.80 -35.20 -20.94
N GLU A 187 2.06 -34.97 -19.66
CA GLU A 187 3.01 -35.76 -18.88
C GLU A 187 2.52 -37.18 -18.68
N ARG A 188 1.29 -37.37 -18.16
CA ARG A 188 0.64 -38.69 -18.04
C ARG A 188 0.59 -39.46 -19.37
N SER A 189 0.32 -38.77 -20.48
CA SER A 189 0.34 -39.41 -21.81
C SER A 189 1.73 -39.91 -22.20
N ARG A 190 2.81 -39.20 -21.83
CA ARG A 190 4.19 -39.66 -22.06
C ARG A 190 4.56 -40.80 -21.12
N GLU A 191 4.16 -40.74 -19.85
CA GLU A 191 4.34 -41.83 -18.90
C GLU A 191 3.67 -43.11 -19.39
N GLN A 192 2.40 -43.02 -19.83
CA GLN A 192 1.66 -44.13 -20.43
C GLN A 192 2.40 -44.70 -21.65
N GLU A 193 2.81 -43.85 -22.61
CA GLU A 193 3.56 -44.29 -23.79
C GLU A 193 4.89 -44.98 -23.41
N MET A 194 5.57 -44.51 -22.38
CA MET A 194 6.80 -45.14 -21.86
C MET A 194 6.51 -46.48 -21.19
N THR A 195 5.44 -46.60 -20.39
CA THR A 195 5.03 -47.88 -19.78
C THR A 195 4.59 -48.89 -20.84
N GLU A 196 3.82 -48.48 -21.86
CA GLU A 196 3.41 -49.35 -22.96
C GLU A 196 4.61 -49.84 -23.78
N LYS A 197 5.60 -48.97 -24.03
CA LYS A 197 6.88 -49.35 -24.66
C LYS A 197 7.65 -50.35 -23.81
N GLN A 198 7.70 -50.16 -22.49
CA GLN A 198 8.35 -51.08 -21.56
C GLN A 198 7.65 -52.44 -21.55
N GLU A 199 6.32 -52.48 -21.35
CA GLU A 199 5.54 -53.72 -21.40
C GLU A 199 5.71 -54.45 -22.75
N ARG A 200 5.73 -53.71 -23.86
CA ARG A 200 5.95 -54.30 -25.19
C ARG A 200 7.33 -54.92 -25.31
N TRP A 201 8.36 -54.25 -24.80
CA TRP A 201 9.73 -54.77 -24.79
C TRP A 201 9.87 -56.01 -23.91
N GLU A 202 9.26 -56.00 -22.72
CA GLU A 202 9.21 -57.15 -21.81
C GLU A 202 8.45 -58.34 -22.42
N ARG A 203 7.30 -58.10 -23.08
CA ARG A 203 6.57 -59.14 -23.84
C ARG A 203 7.39 -59.72 -24.98
N GLU A 204 8.13 -58.89 -25.73
CA GLU A 204 9.01 -59.35 -26.81
C GLU A 204 10.19 -60.17 -26.27
N LEU A 205 10.77 -59.75 -25.15
CA LEU A 205 11.84 -60.47 -24.45
C LEU A 205 11.36 -61.84 -23.96
N LEU A 206 10.22 -61.90 -23.27
CA LEU A 206 9.60 -63.14 -22.82
C LEU A 206 9.24 -64.06 -24.00
N ALA A 207 8.64 -63.55 -25.08
CA ALA A 207 8.35 -64.35 -26.27
C ALA A 207 9.63 -64.86 -26.96
N ARG A 208 10.76 -64.16 -26.83
CA ARG A 208 12.07 -64.63 -27.32
C ARG A 208 12.66 -65.72 -26.42
N GLU A 209 12.45 -65.63 -25.11
CA GLU A 209 12.85 -66.64 -24.13
C GLU A 209 12.01 -67.92 -24.27
N GLU A 210 10.68 -67.82 -24.34
CA GLU A 210 9.76 -68.94 -24.57
C GLU A 210 10.10 -69.71 -25.85
N ARG A 211 10.45 -69.02 -26.94
CA ARG A 211 10.91 -69.67 -28.19
C ARG A 211 12.20 -70.50 -27.97
N ARG A 212 13.17 -69.97 -27.22
CA ARG A 212 14.41 -70.69 -26.88
C ARG A 212 14.13 -71.88 -25.97
N GLU A 213 13.26 -71.72 -24.99
CA GLU A 213 12.87 -72.79 -24.08
C GLU A 213 12.11 -73.90 -24.82
N LYS A 214 11.19 -73.55 -25.72
CA LYS A 214 10.45 -74.50 -26.56
C LYS A 214 11.39 -75.28 -27.49
N GLU A 215 12.36 -74.63 -28.12
CA GLU A 215 13.42 -75.32 -28.87
C GLU A 215 14.26 -76.25 -27.97
N TYR A 216 14.57 -75.84 -26.74
CA TYR A 216 15.31 -76.67 -25.79
C TYR A 216 14.50 -77.91 -25.40
N ARG A 217 13.23 -77.74 -25.00
CA ARG A 217 12.30 -78.84 -24.67
C ARG A 217 12.09 -79.78 -25.86
N GLU A 218 11.95 -79.29 -27.09
CA GLU A 218 11.82 -80.16 -28.27
C GLU A 218 13.11 -80.98 -28.53
N ARG A 219 14.29 -80.37 -28.35
CA ARG A 219 15.57 -81.10 -28.44
C ARG A 219 15.70 -82.15 -27.35
N GLU A 220 15.19 -81.87 -26.15
CA GLU A 220 15.16 -82.81 -25.03
C GLU A 220 14.21 -83.98 -25.30
N GLU A 221 12.95 -83.71 -25.65
CA GLU A 221 11.98 -84.73 -26.07
C GLU A 221 12.51 -85.62 -27.20
N ARG A 222 13.27 -85.07 -28.16
CA ARG A 222 13.91 -85.87 -29.21
C ARG A 222 14.96 -86.83 -28.65
N ARG A 223 15.80 -86.37 -27.71
CA ARG A 223 16.79 -87.23 -27.02
C ARG A 223 16.08 -88.33 -26.21
N ASP A 224 15.00 -87.99 -25.51
CA ASP A 224 14.26 -88.93 -24.67
C ASP A 224 13.52 -89.98 -25.53
N LYS A 225 12.90 -89.55 -26.63
CA LYS A 225 12.29 -90.47 -27.62
C LYS A 225 13.33 -91.38 -28.27
N GLU A 226 14.53 -90.86 -28.57
CA GLU A 226 15.64 -91.68 -29.05
C GLU A 226 16.16 -92.66 -27.99
N ALA A 227 16.23 -92.25 -26.71
CA ALA A 227 16.66 -93.10 -25.60
C ALA A 227 15.66 -94.26 -25.39
N ALA A 228 14.37 -93.94 -25.25
CA ALA A 228 13.31 -94.94 -25.15
C ALA A 228 13.30 -95.90 -26.35
N ALA A 229 13.47 -95.38 -27.58
CA ALA A 229 13.55 -96.21 -28.77
C ALA A 229 14.84 -97.06 -28.88
N ARG A 230 15.87 -96.78 -28.09
CA ARG A 230 17.06 -97.65 -27.92
C ARG A 230 16.79 -98.71 -26.84
N GLU A 231 16.19 -98.32 -25.71
CA GLU A 231 15.76 -99.22 -24.64
C GLU A 231 14.79 -100.29 -25.15
N ASP A 232 13.76 -99.91 -25.91
CA ASP A 232 12.83 -100.84 -26.57
C ASP A 232 13.52 -101.87 -27.46
N ARG A 233 14.58 -101.49 -28.18
CA ARG A 233 15.36 -102.40 -29.03
C ARG A 233 16.21 -103.34 -28.20
N LEU A 234 16.82 -102.85 -27.12
CA LEU A 234 17.57 -103.68 -26.18
C LEU A 234 16.65 -104.69 -25.49
N PHE A 235 15.45 -104.26 -25.07
CA PHE A 235 14.46 -105.14 -24.46
C PHE A 235 14.02 -106.27 -25.40
N LYS A 236 13.68 -105.94 -26.67
CA LYS A 236 13.33 -106.94 -27.70
C LYS A 236 14.48 -107.91 -28.02
N LEU A 237 15.72 -107.44 -28.00
CA LEU A 237 16.89 -108.31 -28.17
C LEU A 237 17.05 -109.27 -26.98
N LEU A 238 16.91 -108.77 -25.75
CA LEU A 238 16.98 -109.61 -24.54
C LEU A 238 15.84 -110.63 -24.48
N GLU A 239 14.62 -110.26 -24.85
CA GLU A 239 13.47 -111.16 -24.98
C GLU A 239 13.76 -112.31 -25.96
N ALA A 240 14.34 -111.99 -27.13
CA ALA A 240 14.76 -112.97 -28.14
C ALA A 240 15.96 -113.85 -27.73
N PHE A 241 16.65 -113.55 -26.63
CA PHE A 241 17.70 -114.39 -26.03
C PHE A 241 17.19 -115.27 -24.87
N VAL A 242 15.96 -115.04 -24.39
CA VAL A 242 15.36 -115.74 -23.24
C VAL A 242 14.25 -116.72 -23.66
N ALA A 243 13.68 -116.54 -24.86
CA ALA A 243 12.70 -117.44 -25.49
C ALA A 243 13.34 -118.55 -26.33
#